data_AF-A0A1B6MJP2-F1
#
_entry.id   AF-A0A1B6MJP2-F1
#
_cell.length_a   1.000
_cell.length_b   1.000
_cell.length_c   1.000
_cell.angle_alpha   90.00
_cell.angle_beta   90.00
_cell.angle_gamma   90.00
#
_symmetry.space_group_name_H-M   'P 1'
#
loop_
_entity.id
_entity.type
_entity.pdbx_description
1 polymer ?
#
loop_
_entity_poly.entity_id
_entity_poly.type
_entity_poly.pdbx_seq_one_letter_code
_entity_poly.pdbx_strand_id
1 'polypeptide(L)'
;MKKMLFFRRFPGVVYNHRYATSVLFLVLVTVIYLLFHWGFVCSNIEPWTHVKHLCKQYQDGEVVGNLCRPLCSEGRISSLSCQSFHAGKEVVFSAVKDGNTRLVFKLARQTEQPSSVFWLDNGVQRFPTETEFTRMIVDHVSSRLNSTVSVEQAAQLGRNNQLLGPSEPRDRQREMQERWNLL
;
A
#
# COMPACT_ATOMS: atom_id res chain seq x y z
N MET A 1 -24.10 -14.29 -38.86
CA MET A 1 -24.06 -13.20 -39.86
C MET A 1 -25.10 -12.09 -39.58
N LYS A 2 -25.27 -11.63 -38.32
CA LYS A 2 -26.23 -10.56 -37.93
C LYS A 2 -25.58 -9.27 -37.40
N LYS A 3 -24.26 -9.27 -37.14
CA LYS A 3 -23.52 -8.12 -36.58
C LYS A 3 -23.20 -7.01 -37.60
N MET A 4 -23.24 -7.30 -38.90
CA MET A 4 -22.85 -6.34 -39.96
C MET A 4 -23.95 -5.33 -40.35
N LEU A 5 -25.21 -5.54 -39.97
CA LEU A 5 -26.31 -4.64 -40.36
C LEU A 5 -26.50 -3.42 -39.43
N PHE A 6 -26.01 -3.49 -38.19
CA PHE A 6 -26.13 -2.36 -37.24
C PHE A 6 -25.16 -1.20 -37.55
N PHE A 7 -23.97 -1.50 -38.08
CA PHE A 7 -22.97 -0.48 -38.37
C PHE A 7 -23.36 0.47 -39.51
N ARG A 8 -24.28 0.06 -40.40
CA ARG A 8 -24.65 0.86 -41.58
C ARG A 8 -25.74 1.91 -41.31
N ARG A 9 -26.45 1.83 -40.18
CA ARG A 9 -27.54 2.77 -39.81
C ARG A 9 -27.16 3.79 -38.72
N PHE A 10 -26.04 3.59 -38.05
CA PHE A 10 -25.51 4.53 -37.06
C PHE A 10 -25.27 5.95 -37.61
N PRO A 11 -24.74 6.15 -38.83
CA PRO A 11 -24.47 7.49 -39.34
C PRO A 11 -25.74 8.33 -39.53
N GLY A 12 -26.85 7.71 -39.96
CA GLY A 12 -28.10 8.40 -40.26
C GLY A 12 -28.86 8.88 -39.02
N VAL A 13 -28.85 8.09 -37.93
CA VAL A 13 -29.48 8.48 -36.65
C VAL A 13 -28.71 9.61 -35.98
N VAL A 14 -27.37 9.55 -36.01
CA VAL A 14 -26.49 10.61 -35.51
C VAL A 14 -26.71 11.91 -36.28
N TYR A 15 -26.93 11.85 -37.59
CA TYR A 15 -27.11 13.02 -38.44
C TYR A 15 -28.48 13.71 -38.28
N ASN A 16 -29.54 12.96 -37.93
CA ASN A 16 -30.88 13.51 -37.74
C ASN A 16 -31.14 14.03 -36.30
N HIS A 17 -30.47 13.42 -35.30
CA HIS A 17 -30.61 13.77 -33.89
C HIS A 17 -29.32 14.32 -33.27
N ARG A 18 -28.56 15.14 -34.01
CA ARG A 18 -27.23 15.64 -33.62
C ARG A 18 -27.21 16.24 -32.21
N TYR A 19 -28.22 17.05 -31.88
CA TYR A 19 -28.35 17.67 -30.56
C TYR A 19 -28.60 16.63 -29.46
N ALA A 20 -29.50 15.67 -29.68
CA ALA A 20 -29.79 14.63 -28.70
C ALA A 20 -28.58 13.70 -28.48
N THR A 21 -27.84 13.36 -29.55
CA THR A 21 -26.61 12.57 -29.43
C THR A 21 -25.51 13.32 -28.70
N SER A 22 -25.35 14.62 -28.96
CA SER A 22 -24.36 15.46 -28.26
C SER A 22 -24.71 15.64 -26.79
N VAL A 23 -25.98 15.88 -26.46
CA VAL A 23 -26.45 16.00 -25.07
C VAL A 23 -26.25 14.67 -24.33
N LEU A 24 -26.62 13.53 -24.93
CA LEU A 24 -26.41 12.22 -24.32
C LEU A 24 -24.91 11.94 -24.06
N PHE A 25 -24.05 12.30 -25.02
CA PHE A 25 -22.61 12.16 -24.85
C PHE A 25 -22.08 13.02 -23.71
N LEU A 26 -22.48 14.29 -23.62
CA LEU A 26 -22.10 15.18 -22.52
C LEU A 26 -22.56 14.64 -21.17
N VAL A 27 -23.81 14.20 -21.06
CA VAL A 27 -24.34 13.59 -19.83
C VAL A 27 -23.53 12.36 -19.44
N LEU A 28 -23.20 11.49 -20.40
CA LEU A 28 -22.39 10.29 -20.14
C LEU A 28 -20.98 10.64 -19.64
N VAL A 29 -20.32 11.64 -20.24
CA VAL A 29 -19.01 12.12 -19.78
C VAL A 29 -19.10 12.72 -18.38
N THR A 30 -20.13 13.51 -18.09
CA THR A 30 -20.35 14.08 -16.75
C THR A 30 -20.59 12.99 -15.71
N VAL A 31 -21.39 11.97 -16.02
CA VAL A 31 -21.60 10.82 -15.11
C VAL A 31 -20.29 10.09 -14.84
N ILE A 32 -19.49 9.80 -15.86
CA ILE A 32 -18.18 9.17 -15.69
C ILE A 32 -17.28 10.04 -14.81
N TYR A 33 -17.21 11.34 -15.08
CA TYR A 33 -16.44 12.29 -14.27
C TYR A 33 -16.87 12.25 -12.80
N LEU A 34 -18.18 12.29 -12.52
CA LEU A 34 -18.71 12.21 -11.16
C LEU A 34 -18.39 10.87 -10.49
N LEU A 35 -18.42 9.75 -11.21
CA LEU A 35 -18.04 8.44 -10.67
C LEU A 35 -16.57 8.39 -10.22
N PHE A 36 -15.66 9.02 -10.96
CA PHE A 36 -14.26 9.17 -10.56
C PHE A 36 -14.09 10.18 -9.42
N HIS A 37 -14.70 11.36 -9.54
CA HIS A 37 -14.58 12.43 -8.56
C HIS A 37 -15.15 12.04 -7.19
N TRP A 38 -16.22 11.25 -7.16
CA TRP A 38 -16.82 10.75 -5.93
C TRP A 38 -16.16 9.45 -5.43
N GLY A 39 -15.15 8.93 -6.16
CA GLY A 39 -14.38 7.75 -5.75
C GLY A 39 -15.17 6.43 -5.81
N PHE A 40 -16.27 6.37 -6.57
CA PHE A 40 -16.98 5.12 -6.84
C PHE A 40 -16.12 4.19 -7.70
N VAL A 41 -15.47 4.78 -8.71
CA VAL A 41 -14.53 4.09 -9.59
C VAL A 41 -13.15 4.64 -9.35
N CYS A 42 -12.16 3.75 -9.26
CA CYS A 42 -10.77 4.14 -9.24
C CYS A 42 -9.95 3.33 -10.23
N SER A 43 -8.80 3.89 -10.62
CA SER A 43 -7.93 3.29 -11.63
C SER A 43 -6.77 2.55 -10.96
N ASN A 44 -6.44 1.37 -11.47
CA ASN A 44 -5.29 0.62 -11.00
C ASN A 44 -3.94 1.22 -11.47
N ILE A 45 -3.96 2.22 -12.37
CA ILE A 45 -2.76 2.81 -12.97
C ILE A 45 -1.81 3.39 -11.91
N GLU A 46 -2.35 4.11 -10.92
CA GLU A 46 -1.56 4.74 -9.87
C GLU A 46 -0.85 3.71 -8.96
N PRO A 47 -1.53 2.67 -8.43
CA PRO A 47 -0.88 1.55 -7.75
C PRO A 47 0.26 0.91 -8.54
N TRP A 48 0.04 0.63 -9.84
CA TRP A 48 1.07 0.06 -10.70
C TRP A 48 2.28 0.99 -10.88
N THR A 49 2.03 2.29 -11.01
CA THR A 49 3.09 3.30 -11.14
C THR A 49 3.92 3.39 -9.86
N HIS A 50 3.26 3.39 -8.70
CA HIS A 50 3.93 3.40 -7.41
C HIS A 50 4.79 2.14 -7.18
N VAL A 51 4.25 0.96 -7.49
CA VAL A 51 5.02 -0.30 -7.39
C VAL A 51 6.21 -0.30 -8.34
N LYS A 52 6.05 0.22 -9.57
CA LYS A 52 7.16 0.32 -10.53
C LYS A 52 8.27 1.23 -10.01
N HIS A 53 7.92 2.37 -9.41
CA HIS A 53 8.89 3.27 -8.79
C HIS A 53 9.62 2.58 -7.63
N LEU A 54 8.87 1.96 -6.71
CA LEU A 54 9.44 1.22 -5.58
C LEU A 54 10.39 0.11 -6.04
N CYS A 55 10.02 -0.64 -7.08
CA CYS A 55 10.87 -1.70 -7.61
C CYS A 55 12.15 -1.18 -8.26
N LYS A 56 12.10 0.00 -8.88
CA LYS A 56 13.31 0.67 -9.35
C LYS A 56 14.22 1.05 -8.19
N GLN A 57 13.70 1.70 -7.16
CA GLN A 57 14.46 2.06 -5.97
C GLN A 57 15.05 0.83 -5.26
N TYR A 58 14.33 -0.29 -5.25
CA TYR A 58 14.82 -1.55 -4.70
C TYR A 58 16.00 -2.11 -5.52
N GLN A 59 15.93 -2.04 -6.85
CA GLN A 59 17.04 -2.43 -7.73
C GLN A 59 18.26 -1.52 -7.57
N ASP A 60 18.02 -0.23 -7.31
CA ASP A 60 19.07 0.77 -7.08
C ASP A 60 19.64 0.71 -5.64
N GLY A 61 19.08 -0.14 -4.76
CA GLY A 61 19.52 -0.34 -3.37
C GLY A 61 19.10 0.77 -2.40
N GLU A 62 18.21 1.67 -2.81
CA GLU A 62 17.74 2.80 -1.99
C GLU A 62 16.69 2.39 -0.95
N VAL A 63 15.97 1.30 -1.20
CA VAL A 63 14.94 0.78 -0.29
C VAL A 63 15.15 -0.70 -0.03
N VAL A 64 14.84 -1.14 1.18
CA VAL A 64 14.91 -2.54 1.60
C VAL A 64 13.63 -2.94 2.32
N GLY A 65 13.23 -4.21 2.19
CA GLY A 65 12.08 -4.72 2.92
C GLY A 65 11.66 -6.13 2.51
N ASN A 66 11.00 -6.82 3.43
CA ASN A 66 10.58 -8.22 3.28
C ASN A 66 9.64 -8.46 2.10
N LEU A 67 8.90 -7.43 1.66
CA LEU A 67 7.97 -7.53 0.54
C LEU A 67 8.57 -7.09 -0.80
N CYS A 68 9.73 -6.42 -0.82
CA CYS A 68 10.30 -5.89 -2.06
C CYS A 68 10.72 -7.01 -3.01
N ARG A 69 11.44 -8.02 -2.52
CA ARG A 69 11.85 -9.18 -3.32
C ARG A 69 10.66 -9.96 -3.92
N PRO A 70 9.64 -10.38 -3.14
CA PRO A 70 8.49 -11.08 -3.70
C PRO A 70 7.62 -10.21 -4.62
N LEU A 71 7.63 -8.88 -4.44
CA LEU A 71 6.90 -7.93 -5.28
C LEU A 71 7.61 -7.64 -6.61
N CYS A 72 8.93 -7.44 -6.59
CA CYS A 72 9.68 -6.88 -7.72
C CYS A 72 10.45 -7.92 -8.54
N SER A 73 10.79 -9.06 -7.95
CA SER A 73 11.64 -10.06 -8.60
C SER A 73 10.95 -11.41 -8.76
N GLU A 74 10.22 -11.89 -7.74
CA GLU A 74 9.67 -13.25 -7.74
C GLU A 74 8.24 -13.33 -8.31
N GLY A 75 7.57 -12.19 -8.50
CA GLY A 75 6.19 -12.14 -9.01
C GLY A 75 5.16 -12.83 -8.11
N ARG A 76 5.48 -13.05 -6.83
CA ARG A 76 4.61 -13.73 -5.85
C ARG A 76 3.47 -12.85 -5.36
N ILE A 77 3.59 -11.53 -5.55
CA ILE A 77 2.55 -10.56 -5.23
C ILE A 77 1.96 -10.06 -6.54
N SER A 78 0.70 -10.41 -6.79
CA SER A 78 -0.03 -10.10 -8.02
C SER A 78 -1.34 -9.37 -7.72
N SER A 79 -2.08 -9.01 -8.77
CA SER A 79 -3.43 -8.47 -8.66
C SER A 79 -3.51 -7.15 -7.87
N LEU A 80 -2.64 -6.20 -8.21
CA LEU A 80 -2.70 -4.84 -7.67
C LEU A 80 -4.04 -4.19 -8.03
N SER A 81 -4.85 -3.96 -7.00
CA SER A 81 -6.16 -3.33 -7.13
C SER A 81 -6.22 -2.09 -6.26
N CYS A 82 -6.64 -1.00 -6.88
CA CYS A 82 -7.18 0.13 -6.16
C CYS A 82 -8.46 -0.29 -5.44
N GLN A 83 -8.74 0.34 -4.31
CA GLN A 83 -9.88 0.05 -3.46
C GLN A 83 -10.75 1.30 -3.34
N SER A 84 -11.95 1.28 -3.94
CA SER A 84 -12.93 2.36 -3.78
C SER A 84 -13.41 2.48 -2.32
N PHE A 85 -13.80 3.68 -1.88
CA PHE A 85 -14.38 3.98 -0.55
C PHE A 85 -13.49 3.66 0.67
N HIS A 86 -12.52 4.51 0.95
CA HIS A 86 -11.62 4.33 2.10
C HIS A 86 -12.15 4.80 3.46
N ALA A 87 -13.44 5.13 3.62
CA ALA A 87 -14.01 5.63 4.89
C ALA A 87 -13.15 6.73 5.56
N GLY A 88 -12.55 7.62 4.75
CA GLY A 88 -11.68 8.70 5.21
C GLY A 88 -10.23 8.31 5.58
N LYS A 89 -9.79 7.06 5.32
CA LYS A 89 -8.39 6.63 5.53
C LYS A 89 -7.56 6.86 4.26
N GLU A 90 -6.28 7.19 4.43
CA GLU A 90 -5.33 7.50 3.35
C GLU A 90 -5.22 6.37 2.30
N VAL A 91 -4.81 6.74 1.08
CA VAL A 91 -4.74 5.91 -0.14
C VAL A 91 -4.21 4.50 0.15
N VAL A 92 -5.05 3.49 -0.11
CA VAL A 92 -4.71 2.08 0.10
C VAL A 92 -4.91 1.30 -1.19
N PHE A 93 -3.86 0.63 -1.68
CA PHE A 93 -4.03 -0.40 -2.69
C PHE A 93 -3.86 -1.78 -2.06
N SER A 94 -4.48 -2.79 -2.68
CA SER A 94 -4.39 -4.18 -2.22
C SER A 94 -3.77 -5.06 -3.28
N ALA A 95 -3.17 -6.16 -2.85
CA ALA A 95 -2.63 -7.18 -3.73
C ALA A 95 -2.86 -8.57 -3.13
N VAL A 96 -2.63 -9.60 -3.92
CA VAL A 96 -2.70 -10.99 -3.47
C VAL A 96 -1.30 -11.60 -3.52
N LYS A 97 -0.84 -12.11 -2.39
CA LYS A 97 0.41 -12.86 -2.25
C LYS A 97 0.13 -14.36 -2.30
N ASP A 98 0.93 -15.08 -3.08
CA ASP A 98 0.90 -16.55 -3.19
C ASP A 98 -0.51 -17.11 -3.46
N GLY A 99 -1.33 -16.35 -4.20
CA GLY A 99 -2.69 -16.74 -4.60
C GLY A 99 -3.80 -16.69 -3.54
N ASN A 100 -3.47 -16.56 -2.24
CA ASN A 100 -4.48 -16.66 -1.18
C ASN A 100 -4.38 -15.57 -0.10
N THR A 101 -3.24 -14.89 0.05
CA THR A 101 -3.07 -13.90 1.11
C THR A 101 -3.33 -12.50 0.60
N ARG A 102 -4.39 -11.85 1.07
CA ARG A 102 -4.68 -10.44 0.76
C ARG A 102 -3.74 -9.52 1.52
N LEU A 103 -2.94 -8.74 0.80
CA LEU A 103 -2.10 -7.68 1.31
C LEU A 103 -2.77 -6.32 1.10
N VAL A 104 -2.53 -5.42 2.04
CA VAL A 104 -3.11 -4.07 2.06
C VAL A 104 -1.95 -3.09 2.29
N PHE A 105 -1.65 -2.28 1.29
CA PHE A 105 -0.54 -1.32 1.32
C PHE A 105 -1.07 0.04 1.71
N LYS A 106 -0.48 0.62 2.75
CA LYS A 106 -0.80 1.96 3.22
C LYS A 106 0.44 2.83 3.05
N LEU A 107 0.23 4.09 2.74
CA LEU A 107 1.30 5.07 2.88
C LEU A 107 1.73 5.11 4.36
N ALA A 108 3.03 5.13 4.61
CA ALA A 108 3.53 5.41 5.95
C ALA A 108 3.14 6.84 6.32
N ARG A 109 2.61 7.04 7.53
CA ARG A 109 2.30 8.39 8.02
C ARG A 109 3.60 9.18 8.08
N GLN A 110 3.65 10.31 7.37
CA GLN A 110 4.64 11.35 7.64
C GLN A 110 4.20 12.08 8.91
N THR A 111 4.35 11.46 10.08
CA THR A 111 4.15 12.16 11.35
C THR A 111 5.27 13.19 11.53
N GLU A 112 4.90 14.44 11.81
CA GLU A 112 5.84 15.55 12.10
C GLU A 112 6.73 15.29 13.33
N GLN A 113 6.36 14.32 14.18
CA GLN A 113 7.20 13.79 15.24
C GLN A 113 7.28 12.26 15.12
N PRO A 114 8.42 11.69 14.71
CA PRO A 114 8.62 10.25 14.78
C PRO A 114 8.55 9.83 16.26
N SER A 115 7.69 8.86 16.59
CA SER A 115 7.75 8.24 17.92
C SER A 115 9.12 7.61 18.08
N SER A 116 9.92 8.10 19.02
CA SER A 116 11.25 7.53 19.28
C SER A 116 11.10 6.18 19.96
N VAL A 117 11.84 5.18 19.49
CA VAL A 117 11.94 3.88 20.18
C VAL A 117 12.85 3.99 21.41
N PHE A 118 13.69 5.03 21.44
CA PHE A 118 14.62 5.31 22.52
C PHE A 118 14.06 6.33 23.49
N TRP A 119 14.61 6.33 24.71
CA TRP A 119 14.40 7.38 25.71
C TRP A 119 15.74 7.99 26.13
N LEU A 120 15.66 9.20 26.69
CA LEU A 120 16.82 9.89 27.25
C LEU A 120 16.91 9.58 28.74
N ASP A 121 17.99 8.92 29.15
CA ASP A 121 18.34 8.69 30.55
C ASP A 121 19.54 9.59 30.89
N ASN A 122 19.30 10.66 31.65
CA ASN A 122 20.31 11.67 32.01
C ASN A 122 21.05 12.25 30.78
N GLY A 123 20.33 12.48 29.68
CA GLY A 123 20.88 13.01 28.43
C GLY A 123 21.55 11.95 27.53
N VAL A 124 21.62 10.69 27.96
CA VAL A 124 22.14 9.57 27.16
C VAL A 124 20.98 8.83 26.51
N GLN A 125 21.07 8.59 25.19
CA GLN A 125 20.07 7.79 24.48
C GLN A 125 20.19 6.31 24.89
N ARG A 126 19.10 5.77 25.44
CA ARG A 126 18.96 4.36 25.78
C ARG A 126 17.93 3.73 24.86
N PHE A 127 18.32 2.60 24.28
CA PHE A 127 17.44 1.77 23.46
C PHE A 127 16.95 0.57 24.27
N PRO A 128 15.73 0.07 23.96
CA PRO A 128 15.21 -1.14 24.60
C PRO A 128 16.07 -2.35 24.25
N THR A 129 16.14 -3.29 25.18
CA THR A 129 16.64 -4.64 24.91
C THR A 129 15.71 -5.38 23.95
N GLU A 130 16.16 -6.49 23.35
CA GLU A 130 15.35 -7.29 22.43
C GLU A 130 14.03 -7.77 23.04
N THR A 131 14.06 -8.15 24.32
CA THR A 131 12.87 -8.64 25.03
C THR A 131 11.90 -7.50 25.34
N GLU A 132 12.41 -6.33 25.72
CA GLU A 132 11.61 -5.11 25.91
C GLU A 132 10.99 -4.66 24.60
N PHE A 133 11.76 -4.59 23.52
CA PHE A 133 11.28 -4.20 22.20
C PHE A 133 10.18 -5.14 21.71
N THR A 134 10.36 -6.46 21.89
CA THR A 134 9.33 -7.44 21.51
C THR A 134 8.03 -7.23 22.31
N ARG A 135 8.12 -6.94 23.62
CA ARG A 135 6.94 -6.61 24.44
C ARG A 135 6.28 -5.31 24.00
N MET A 136 7.07 -4.28 23.70
CA MET A 136 6.53 -3.01 23.16
C MET A 136 5.71 -3.24 21.88
N ILE A 137 6.17 -4.13 20.99
CA ILE A 137 5.42 -4.50 19.78
C ILE A 137 4.11 -5.20 20.13
N VAL A 138 4.12 -6.17 21.06
CA VAL A 138 2.91 -6.86 21.52
C VAL A 138 1.90 -5.89 22.12
N ASP A 139 2.35 -5.00 22.99
CA ASP A 139 1.51 -4.01 23.67
C ASP A 139 0.94 -2.98 22.69
N HIS A 140 1.75 -2.52 21.74
CA HIS A 140 1.30 -1.60 20.69
C HIS A 140 0.26 -2.23 19.78
N VAL A 141 0.50 -3.46 19.31
CA VAL A 141 -0.44 -4.17 18.44
C VAL A 141 -1.75 -4.47 19.17
N SER A 142 -1.68 -4.92 20.42
CA SER A 142 -2.88 -5.20 21.22
C SER A 142 -3.70 -3.95 21.50
N SER A 143 -3.05 -2.85 21.86
CA SER A 143 -3.71 -1.56 22.09
C SER A 143 -4.35 -0.98 20.82
N ARG A 144 -3.66 -1.05 19.68
CA ARG A 144 -4.10 -0.41 18.44
C ARG A 144 -5.08 -1.23 17.61
N LEU A 145 -4.88 -2.55 17.55
CA LEU A 145 -5.65 -3.44 16.67
C LEU A 145 -6.68 -4.27 17.43
N ASN A 146 -6.72 -4.18 18.77
CA ASN A 146 -7.57 -5.02 19.62
C ASN A 146 -7.42 -6.52 19.28
N SER A 147 -6.18 -6.94 19.01
CA SER A 147 -5.82 -8.27 18.54
C SER A 147 -4.55 -8.74 19.26
N THR A 148 -4.39 -10.05 19.44
CA THR A 148 -3.23 -10.63 20.10
C THR A 148 -2.26 -11.22 19.09
N VAL A 149 -0.97 -10.97 19.30
CA VAL A 149 0.13 -11.49 18.48
C VAL A 149 1.06 -12.28 19.40
N SER A 150 1.52 -13.45 18.95
CA SER A 150 2.45 -14.25 19.75
C SER A 150 3.81 -13.56 19.87
N VAL A 151 4.59 -13.89 20.90
CA VAL A 151 5.93 -13.33 21.11
C VAL A 151 6.85 -13.62 19.90
N GLU A 152 6.70 -14.79 19.29
CA GLU A 152 7.44 -15.19 18.08
C GLU A 152 7.09 -14.33 16.87
N GLN A 153 5.79 -14.09 16.66
CA GLN A 153 5.32 -13.21 15.58
C GLN A 153 5.77 -11.75 15.83
N ALA A 154 5.73 -11.28 17.08
CA ALA A 154 6.21 -9.96 17.44
C ALA A 154 7.73 -9.83 17.23
N ALA A 155 8.51 -10.87 17.55
CA ALA A 155 9.95 -10.91 17.27
C ALA A 155 10.24 -10.86 15.76
N GLN A 156 9.44 -11.56 14.96
CA GLN A 156 9.52 -11.48 13.49
C GLN A 156 9.15 -10.09 12.96
N LEU A 157 8.14 -9.43 13.55
CA LEU A 157 7.78 -8.05 13.20
C LEU A 157 8.88 -7.06 13.60
N GLY A 158 9.64 -7.34 14.65
CA GLY A 158 10.74 -6.50 15.12
C GLY A 158 12.04 -6.61 14.31
N ARG A 159 12.13 -7.53 13.34
CA ARG A 159 13.33 -7.77 12.55
C ARG A 159 13.09 -7.76 11.04
N ASN A 160 14.11 -7.38 10.29
CA ASN A 160 14.17 -7.55 8.85
C ASN A 160 14.64 -8.98 8.53
N ASN A 161 13.85 -9.76 7.76
CA ASN A 161 14.20 -11.15 7.46
C ASN A 161 15.45 -11.28 6.57
N GLN A 162 15.90 -10.18 5.97
CA GLN A 162 17.17 -10.15 5.21
C GLN A 162 18.41 -10.03 6.11
N LEU A 163 18.25 -9.67 7.38
CA LEU A 163 19.34 -9.46 8.35
C LEU A 163 19.29 -10.49 9.49
N LEU A 164 18.94 -11.74 9.18
CA LEU A 164 19.04 -12.87 10.11
C LEU A 164 20.53 -13.23 10.33
N GLY A 165 21.25 -12.34 11.02
CA GLY A 165 22.64 -12.49 11.43
C GLY A 165 22.95 -11.58 12.62
N PRO A 166 24.10 -11.77 13.29
CA PRO A 166 24.55 -10.83 14.31
C PRO A 166 24.81 -9.48 13.65
N SER A 167 23.99 -8.47 13.97
CA SER A 167 24.22 -7.09 13.59
C SER A 167 25.02 -6.37 14.67
N GLU A 168 25.86 -5.43 14.26
CA GLU A 168 26.51 -4.51 15.20
C GLU A 168 25.45 -3.79 16.05
N PRO A 169 25.71 -3.50 17.33
CA PRO A 169 24.72 -2.89 18.23
C PRO A 169 24.10 -1.60 17.67
N ARG A 170 24.87 -0.79 16.95
CA ARG A 170 24.40 0.44 16.30
C ARG A 170 23.43 0.16 15.15
N ASP A 171 23.73 -0.82 14.31
CA ASP A 171 22.86 -1.21 13.20
C ASP A 171 21.53 -1.77 13.74
N ARG A 172 21.60 -2.51 14.85
CA ARG A 172 20.40 -3.01 15.52
C ARG A 172 19.53 -1.90 16.09
N GLN A 173 20.12 -0.89 16.72
CA GLN A 173 19.40 0.27 17.26
C GLN A 173 18.68 1.06 16.14
N ARG A 174 19.37 1.26 15.02
CA ARG A 174 18.79 1.89 13.83
C ARG A 174 17.62 1.06 13.29
N GLU A 175 17.80 -0.25 13.17
CA GLU A 175 16.73 -1.15 12.74
C GLU A 175 15.51 -1.07 13.67
N MET A 176 15.69 -1.09 15.00
CA MET A 176 14.58 -0.95 15.95
C MET A 176 13.80 0.36 15.72
N GLN A 177 14.49 1.47 15.52
CA GLN A 177 13.85 2.77 15.25
C GLN A 177 13.08 2.76 13.93
N GLU A 178 13.66 2.21 12.86
CA GLU A 178 13.00 2.10 11.56
C GLU A 178 11.77 1.18 11.62
N ARG A 179 11.87 0.04 12.32
CA ARG A 179 10.74 -0.88 12.51
C ARG A 179 9.63 -0.25 13.35
N TRP A 180 9.99 0.48 14.40
CA TRP A 180 9.02 1.16 15.26
C TRP A 180 8.24 2.25 14.51
N ASN A 181 8.91 3.01 13.63
CA ASN A 181 8.25 4.01 12.77
C ASN A 181 7.22 3.40 11.79
N LEU A 182 7.29 2.09 11.54
CA LEU A 182 6.38 1.37 10.64
C LEU A 182 5.18 0.73 11.35
N LEU A 183 5.16 0.71 12.69
CA LEU A 183 4.12 0.07 13.52
C LEU A 183 3.08 1.08 14.02
#